data_AF-A0A091QP98-F1
#
_entry.id   AF-A0A091QP98-F1
#
_cell.length_a   1.000
_cell.length_b   1.000
_cell.length_c   1.000
_cell.angle_alpha   90.00
_cell.angle_beta   90.00
_cell.angle_gamma   90.00
#
_symmetry.space_group_name_H-M   'P 1'
#
loop_
_entity.id
_entity.type
_entity.pdbx_description
1 polymer ?
#
loop_
_entity_poly.entity_id
_entity_poly.type
_entity_poly.pdbx_seq_one_letter_code
_entity_poly.pdbx_strand_id
1 'polypeptide(L)'
;SFSATQDLESNMEAVKVSFQNKTLALQRIQLMAALRNKIKQYDDDSRPIAGVIKHITSLSLEVIKYQQQAREKEQKLADIKRRRLSLREAAKQKLLQIHGMMKKQNEKQLMKETEVLDVMHTNLQKEREMTTVIQNVFQHIIIGSGVNWAEDPSLKAIVLQLEKNVWL
;
A
#
# COMPACT_ATOMS: atom_id res chain seq x y z
N SER A 1 36.00 14.06 -15.34
CA SER A 1 37.27 14.04 -14.58
C SER A 1 37.05 13.64 -13.12
N PHE A 2 36.10 14.25 -12.38
CA PHE A 2 35.83 13.97 -10.95
C PHE A 2 35.51 12.49 -10.60
N SER A 3 34.79 11.78 -11.47
CA SER A 3 34.46 10.36 -11.26
C SER A 3 35.67 9.43 -11.42
N ALA A 4 36.65 9.77 -12.27
CA ALA A 4 37.84 8.96 -12.50
C ALA A 4 38.86 9.12 -11.36
N THR A 5 38.94 10.33 -10.79
CA THR A 5 39.78 10.61 -9.61
C THR A 5 39.23 9.94 -8.35
N GLN A 6 37.91 9.92 -8.15
CA GLN A 6 37.28 9.26 -7.00
C GLN A 6 37.39 7.73 -7.08
N ASP A 7 37.28 7.16 -8.29
CA ASP A 7 37.49 5.73 -8.50
C ASP A 7 38.95 5.32 -8.28
N LEU A 8 39.91 6.14 -8.73
CA LEU A 8 41.33 5.93 -8.47
C LEU A 8 41.66 5.98 -6.97
N GLU A 9 41.07 6.92 -6.24
CA GLU A 9 41.25 7.05 -4.78
C GLU A 9 40.68 5.85 -4.02
N SER A 10 39.48 5.39 -4.39
CA SER A 10 38.86 4.17 -3.85
C SER A 10 39.72 2.94 -4.13
N ASN A 11 40.23 2.79 -5.36
CA ASN A 11 41.10 1.69 -5.75
C ASN A 11 42.44 1.73 -5.00
N MET A 12 43.01 2.93 -4.80
CA MET A 12 44.25 3.10 -4.04
C MET A 12 44.06 2.71 -2.58
N GLU A 13 42.95 3.11 -1.95
CA GLU A 13 42.64 2.73 -0.57
C GLU A 13 42.41 1.22 -0.44
N ALA A 14 41.71 0.60 -1.40
CA ALA A 14 41.53 -0.85 -1.45
C ALA A 14 42.88 -1.61 -1.55
N VAL A 15 43.79 -1.14 -2.40
CA VAL A 15 45.14 -1.73 -2.55
C VAL A 15 45.95 -1.55 -1.27
N LYS A 16 45.89 -0.38 -0.63
CA LYS A 16 46.58 -0.10 0.63
C LYS A 16 46.09 -1.00 1.77
N VAL A 17 44.77 -1.14 1.94
CA VAL A 17 44.17 -2.06 2.91
C VAL A 17 44.58 -3.51 2.62
N SER A 18 44.56 -3.92 1.35
CA SER A 18 45.02 -5.25 0.94
C SER A 18 46.48 -5.52 1.30
N PHE A 19 47.37 -4.56 1.02
CA PHE A 19 48.79 -4.64 1.38
C PHE A 19 48.99 -4.76 2.89
N GLN A 20 48.34 -3.89 3.67
CA GLN A 20 48.41 -3.92 5.14
C GLN A 20 47.93 -5.26 5.71
N ASN A 21 46.83 -5.79 5.19
CA ASN A 21 46.28 -7.09 5.60
C ASN A 21 47.25 -8.25 5.29
N LYS A 22 47.87 -8.24 4.11
CA LYS A 22 48.87 -9.25 3.72
C LYS A 22 50.12 -9.18 4.60
N THR A 23 50.64 -7.98 4.86
CA THR A 23 51.78 -7.77 5.76
C THR A 23 51.47 -8.25 7.17
N LEU A 24 50.29 -7.92 7.70
CA LEU A 24 49.86 -8.38 9.02
C LEU A 24 49.74 -9.91 9.08
N ALA A 25 49.19 -10.55 8.04
CA ALA A 25 49.10 -11.99 7.95
C ALA A 25 50.49 -12.64 7.96
N LEU A 26 51.44 -12.11 7.19
CA LEU A 26 52.82 -12.59 7.18
C LEU A 26 53.49 -12.45 8.55
N GLN A 27 53.36 -11.29 9.20
CA GLN A 27 53.91 -11.05 10.54
C GLN A 27 53.35 -12.03 11.57
N ARG A 28 52.05 -12.33 11.53
CA ARG A 28 51.41 -13.33 12.40
C ARG A 28 51.94 -14.74 12.15
N ILE A 29 52.15 -15.13 10.89
CA ILE A 29 52.72 -16.43 10.52
C ILE A 29 54.15 -16.55 11.06
N GLN A 30 54.98 -15.52 10.86
CA GLN A 30 56.36 -15.50 11.33
C GLN A 30 56.44 -15.57 12.85
N LEU A 31 55.63 -14.77 13.56
CA LEU A 31 55.54 -14.80 15.02
C LEU A 31 55.12 -16.18 15.54
N MET A 32 54.10 -16.79 14.93
CA MET A 32 53.65 -18.13 15.32
C MET A 32 54.69 -19.22 15.05
N ALA A 33 55.46 -19.11 13.96
CA ALA A 33 56.57 -20.00 13.69
C ALA A 33 57.67 -19.87 14.75
N ALA A 34 58.04 -18.65 15.14
CA ALA A 34 59.01 -18.38 16.19
C ALA A 34 58.54 -18.93 17.56
N LEU A 35 57.29 -18.68 17.93
CA LEU A 35 56.67 -19.20 19.16
C LEU A 35 56.66 -20.74 19.17
N ARG A 36 56.25 -21.37 18.06
CA ARG A 36 56.25 -22.83 17.92
C ARG A 36 57.65 -23.41 18.10
N ASN A 37 58.68 -22.78 17.54
CA ASN A 37 60.06 -23.22 17.68
C ASN A 37 60.56 -23.08 19.13
N LYS A 38 60.17 -22.02 19.84
CA LYS A 38 60.49 -21.85 21.26
C LYS A 38 59.85 -22.91 22.17
N ILE A 39 58.60 -23.26 21.93
CA ILE A 39 57.91 -24.31 22.71
C ILE A 39 58.56 -25.69 22.52
N LYS A 40 59.09 -25.97 21.32
CA LYS A 40 59.80 -27.23 21.04
C LYS A 40 61.13 -27.38 21.80
N GLN A 41 61.72 -26.30 22.30
CA GLN A 41 63.00 -26.33 23.01
C GLN A 41 62.89 -26.88 24.45
N TYR A 42 61.67 -27.16 24.96
CA TYR A 42 61.40 -27.78 26.27
C TYR A 42 62.12 -27.15 27.48
N ASP A 43 62.43 -25.86 27.38
CA ASP A 43 63.01 -25.04 28.45
C ASP A 43 61.98 -24.74 29.56
N ASP A 44 62.41 -24.30 30.74
CA ASP A 44 61.53 -24.03 31.89
C ASP A 44 60.49 -22.93 31.54
N ASP A 45 60.89 -21.98 30.70
CA ASP A 45 60.02 -20.93 30.13
C ASP A 45 58.96 -21.44 29.13
N SER A 46 59.10 -22.66 28.60
CA SER A 46 58.22 -23.18 27.54
C SER A 46 56.85 -23.64 28.06
N ARG A 47 56.76 -24.09 29.32
CA ARG A 47 55.53 -24.63 29.92
C ARG A 47 54.46 -23.56 30.17
N PRO A 48 54.78 -22.38 30.75
CA PRO A 48 53.80 -21.30 30.91
C PRO A 48 53.31 -20.77 29.55
N ILE A 49 54.21 -20.64 28.57
CA ILE A 49 53.89 -20.16 27.22
C ILE A 49 52.87 -21.09 26.53
N ALA A 50 53.07 -22.41 26.63
CA ALA A 50 52.13 -23.39 26.07
C ALA A 50 50.75 -23.31 26.74
N GLY A 51 50.70 -23.11 28.07
CA GLY A 51 49.45 -22.92 28.81
C GLY A 51 48.67 -21.68 28.36
N VAL A 52 49.37 -20.54 28.20
CA VAL A 52 48.78 -19.29 27.71
C VAL A 52 48.24 -19.44 26.29
N ILE A 53 49.00 -20.06 25.38
CA ILE A 53 48.56 -20.29 23.99
C ILE A 53 47.32 -21.18 23.93
N LYS A 54 47.26 -22.23 24.75
CA LYS A 54 46.07 -23.09 24.85
C LYS A 54 44.85 -22.29 25.29
N HIS A 55 45.01 -21.43 26.30
CA HIS A 55 43.93 -20.58 26.79
C HIS A 55 43.46 -19.57 25.73
N ILE A 56 44.39 -18.85 25.08
CA ILE A 56 44.10 -17.92 23.99
C ILE A 56 43.36 -18.62 22.85
N THR A 57 43.77 -19.84 22.49
CA THR A 57 43.13 -20.62 21.42
C THR A 57 41.70 -20.99 21.79
N SER A 58 41.48 -21.43 23.03
CA SER A 58 40.12 -21.74 23.54
C SER A 58 39.22 -20.51 23.49
N LEU A 59 39.70 -19.37 23.99
CA LEU A 59 38.94 -18.12 23.98
C LEU A 59 38.65 -17.66 22.55
N SER A 60 39.62 -17.76 21.65
CA SER A 60 39.45 -17.40 20.23
C SER A 60 38.38 -18.26 19.56
N LEU A 61 38.33 -19.56 19.87
CA LEU A 61 37.29 -20.47 19.37
C LEU A 61 35.90 -20.05 19.84
N GLU A 62 35.76 -19.68 21.12
CA GLU A 62 34.50 -19.18 21.68
C GLU A 62 34.07 -17.87 21.03
N VAL A 63 35.00 -16.92 20.84
CA VAL A 63 34.74 -15.66 20.14
C VAL A 63 34.25 -15.92 18.72
N ILE A 64 34.90 -16.82 17.97
CA ILE A 64 34.46 -17.19 16.61
C ILE A 64 33.06 -17.78 16.64
N LYS A 65 32.76 -18.66 17.60
CA LYS A 65 31.43 -19.26 17.77
C LYS A 65 30.36 -18.18 18.00
N TYR A 66 30.61 -17.24 18.90
CA TYR A 66 29.65 -16.15 19.17
C TYR A 66 29.49 -15.22 17.96
N GLN A 67 30.57 -14.91 17.24
CA GLN A 67 30.51 -14.12 16.01
C GLN A 67 29.68 -14.82 14.94
N GLN A 68 29.82 -16.14 14.80
CA GLN A 68 29.01 -16.92 13.86
C GLN A 68 27.52 -16.87 14.23
N GLN A 69 27.19 -17.08 15.50
CA GLN A 69 25.82 -16.98 15.99
C GLN A 69 25.22 -15.57 15.81
N ALA A 70 26.02 -14.52 15.98
CA ALA A 70 25.59 -13.15 15.75
C ALA A 70 25.23 -12.93 14.26
N ARG A 71 26.10 -13.36 13.33
CA ARG A 71 25.83 -13.27 11.88
C ARG A 71 24.56 -14.01 11.47
N GLU A 72 24.32 -15.20 12.02
CA GLU A 72 23.10 -15.97 11.75
C GLU A 72 21.85 -15.22 12.22
N LYS A 73 21.90 -14.59 13.40
CA LYS A 73 20.79 -13.76 13.91
C LYS A 73 20.58 -12.51 13.06
N GLU A 74 21.65 -11.84 12.66
CA GLU A 74 21.58 -10.68 11.75
C GLU A 74 20.95 -11.04 10.41
N GLN A 75 21.33 -12.19 9.83
CA GLN A 75 20.74 -12.67 8.59
C GLN A 75 19.24 -12.94 8.74
N LYS A 76 18.83 -13.65 9.81
CA LYS A 76 17.41 -13.89 10.11
C LYS A 76 16.64 -12.58 10.27
N LEU A 77 17.24 -11.59 10.95
CA LEU A 77 16.63 -10.27 11.12
C LEU A 77 16.47 -9.55 9.77
N ALA A 78 17.48 -9.61 8.90
CA ALA A 78 17.41 -9.03 7.56
C ALA A 78 16.30 -9.68 6.72
N ASP A 79 16.15 -10.99 6.78
CA ASP A 79 15.09 -11.72 6.08
C ASP A 79 13.70 -11.34 6.60
N ILE A 80 13.52 -11.23 7.91
CA ILE A 80 12.26 -10.76 8.52
C ILE A 80 11.93 -9.33 8.04
N LYS A 81 12.92 -8.43 8.03
CA LYS A 81 12.74 -7.05 7.54
C LYS A 81 12.31 -7.03 6.08
N ARG A 82 12.94 -7.85 5.22
CA ARG A 82 12.59 -7.99 3.80
C ARG A 82 11.16 -8.52 3.61
N ARG A 83 10.77 -9.58 4.33
CA ARG A 83 9.41 -10.14 4.28
C ARG A 83 8.36 -9.13 4.72
N ARG A 84 8.62 -8.40 5.81
CA ARG A 84 7.72 -7.35 6.31
C ARG A 84 7.51 -6.23 5.29
N LEU A 85 8.57 -5.82 4.59
CA LEU A 85 8.47 -4.79 3.55
C LEU A 85 7.59 -5.27 2.40
N SER A 86 7.84 -6.47 1.87
CA SER A 86 7.03 -7.06 0.80
C SER A 86 5.55 -7.19 1.20
N LEU A 87 5.27 -7.61 2.44
CA LEU A 87 3.90 -7.70 2.93
C LEU A 87 3.21 -6.33 3.00
N ARG A 88 3.93 -5.29 3.46
CA ARG A 88 3.41 -3.92 3.52
C ARG A 88 3.08 -3.38 2.13
N GLU A 89 3.93 -3.66 1.14
CA GLU A 89 3.68 -3.28 -0.25
C GLU A 89 2.46 -4.01 -0.81
N ALA A 90 2.36 -5.32 -0.60
CA ALA A 90 1.20 -6.11 -1.02
C ALA A 90 -0.11 -5.63 -0.37
N ALA A 91 -0.07 -5.30 0.92
CA ALA A 91 -1.22 -4.74 1.65
C ALA A 91 -1.64 -3.39 1.06
N LYS A 92 -0.69 -2.50 0.77
CA LYS A 92 -0.96 -1.20 0.11
C LYS A 92 -1.62 -1.39 -1.26
N GLN A 93 -1.12 -2.33 -2.06
CA GLN A 93 -1.71 -2.62 -3.38
C GLN A 93 -3.14 -3.16 -3.27
N LYS A 94 -3.40 -4.10 -2.34
CA LYS A 94 -4.76 -4.60 -2.09
C LYS A 94 -5.70 -3.49 -1.62
N LEU A 95 -5.24 -2.59 -0.77
CA LEU A 95 -6.05 -1.45 -0.31
C LEU A 95 -6.43 -0.52 -1.47
N LEU A 96 -5.49 -0.23 -2.37
CA LEU A 96 -5.75 0.57 -3.58
C LEU A 96 -6.78 -0.12 -4.49
N GLN A 97 -6.67 -1.44 -4.67
CA GLN A 97 -7.65 -2.21 -5.44
C GLN A 97 -9.05 -2.15 -4.81
N ILE A 98 -9.15 -2.33 -3.49
CA ILE A 98 -10.42 -2.25 -2.75
C ILE A 98 -11.05 -0.87 -2.95
N HIS A 99 -10.27 0.21 -2.77
CA HIS A 99 -10.77 1.57 -2.96
C HIS A 99 -11.24 1.81 -4.41
N GLY A 100 -10.48 1.33 -5.40
CA GLY A 100 -10.86 1.42 -6.81
C GLY A 100 -12.15 0.66 -7.14
N MET A 101 -12.34 -0.54 -6.56
CA MET A 101 -13.57 -1.31 -6.74
C MET A 101 -14.78 -0.63 -6.08
N MET A 102 -14.63 -0.14 -4.85
CA MET A 102 -15.68 0.61 -4.17
C MET A 102 -16.12 1.84 -4.97
N LYS A 103 -15.16 2.62 -5.49
CA LYS A 103 -15.47 3.79 -6.32
C LYS A 103 -16.29 3.40 -7.56
N LYS A 104 -15.86 2.38 -8.30
CA LYS A 104 -16.58 1.88 -9.48
C LYS A 104 -17.98 1.36 -9.14
N GLN A 105 -18.15 0.72 -7.98
CA GLN A 105 -19.45 0.24 -7.52
C GLN A 105 -20.39 1.40 -7.21
N ASN A 106 -19.90 2.42 -6.49
CA ASN A 106 -20.68 3.62 -6.18
C ASN A 106 -21.09 4.38 -7.44
N GLU A 107 -20.18 4.54 -8.41
CA GLU A 107 -20.49 5.18 -9.70
C GLU A 107 -21.56 4.41 -10.47
N LYS A 108 -21.47 3.07 -10.52
CA LYS A 108 -22.50 2.23 -11.15
C LYS A 108 -23.85 2.33 -10.44
N GLN A 109 -23.84 2.42 -9.12
CA GLN A 109 -25.07 2.56 -8.34
C GLN A 109 -25.72 3.93 -8.59
N LEU A 110 -24.93 5.00 -8.59
CA LEU A 110 -25.41 6.34 -8.90
C LEU A 110 -26.00 6.42 -10.31
N MET A 111 -25.35 5.85 -11.33
CA MET A 111 -25.90 5.82 -12.69
C MET A 111 -27.25 5.12 -12.75
N LYS A 112 -27.40 3.97 -12.07
CA LYS A 112 -28.68 3.25 -12.02
C LYS A 112 -29.76 4.05 -11.31
N GLU A 113 -29.41 4.71 -10.20
CA GLU A 113 -30.35 5.57 -9.46
C GLU A 113 -30.81 6.74 -10.33
N THR A 114 -29.89 7.39 -11.07
CA THR A 114 -30.23 8.45 -12.02
C THR A 114 -31.13 7.94 -13.16
N GLU A 115 -30.81 6.78 -13.75
CA GLU A 115 -31.60 6.20 -14.83
C GLU A 115 -33.05 5.88 -14.39
N VAL A 116 -33.22 5.30 -13.19
CA VAL A 116 -34.54 5.05 -12.62
C VAL A 116 -35.30 6.35 -12.38
N LEU A 117 -34.62 7.39 -11.91
CA LEU A 117 -35.22 8.70 -11.64
C LEU A 117 -35.67 9.39 -12.94
N ASP A 118 -34.87 9.31 -14.00
CA ASP A 118 -35.24 9.84 -15.33
C ASP A 118 -36.46 9.11 -15.92
N VAL A 119 -36.51 7.78 -15.82
CA VAL A 119 -37.68 7.00 -16.26
C VAL A 119 -38.92 7.38 -15.44
N MET A 120 -38.78 7.55 -14.13
CA MET A 120 -39.90 7.98 -13.28
C MET A 120 -40.37 9.39 -13.63
N HIS A 121 -39.46 10.34 -13.86
CA HIS A 121 -39.79 11.70 -14.26
C HIS A 121 -40.52 11.75 -15.59
N THR A 122 -40.03 11.02 -16.59
CA THR A 122 -40.69 10.96 -17.93
C THR A 122 -42.08 10.34 -17.87
N ASN A 123 -42.29 9.31 -17.05
CA ASN A 123 -43.62 8.73 -16.85
C ASN A 123 -44.57 9.70 -16.13
N LEU A 124 -44.11 10.35 -15.05
CA LEU A 124 -44.91 11.34 -14.33
C LEU A 124 -45.30 12.52 -15.22
N GLN A 125 -44.39 12.97 -16.08
CA GLN A 125 -44.68 14.04 -17.05
C GLN A 125 -45.77 13.62 -18.03
N LYS A 126 -45.70 12.39 -18.58
CA LYS A 126 -46.75 11.86 -19.47
C LYS A 126 -48.10 11.74 -18.77
N GLU A 127 -48.13 11.24 -17.54
CA GLU A 127 -49.36 11.14 -16.74
C GLU A 127 -49.96 12.53 -16.45
N ARG A 128 -49.10 13.51 -16.16
CA ARG A 128 -49.54 14.91 -15.98
C ARG A 128 -50.14 15.46 -17.27
N GLU A 129 -49.46 15.32 -18.41
CA GLU A 129 -49.95 15.78 -19.72
C GLU A 129 -51.28 15.13 -20.08
N MET A 130 -51.41 13.81 -19.88
CA MET A 130 -52.66 13.08 -20.10
C MET A 130 -53.79 13.60 -19.20
N THR A 131 -53.51 13.82 -17.91
CA THR A 131 -54.48 14.37 -16.96
C THR A 131 -54.96 15.74 -17.40
N THR A 132 -54.07 16.63 -17.84
CA THR A 132 -54.45 17.95 -18.37
C THR A 132 -55.35 17.85 -19.59
N VAL A 133 -55.04 16.95 -20.53
CA VAL A 133 -55.89 16.72 -21.72
C VAL A 133 -57.29 16.25 -21.29
N ILE A 134 -57.37 15.26 -20.38
CA ILE A 134 -58.64 14.75 -19.87
C ILE A 134 -59.45 15.86 -19.18
N GLN A 135 -58.80 16.69 -18.35
CA GLN A 135 -59.43 17.83 -17.68
C GLN A 135 -60.00 18.83 -18.70
N ASN A 136 -59.22 19.20 -19.72
CA ASN A 136 -59.65 20.12 -20.78
C ASN A 136 -60.85 19.56 -21.57
N VAL A 137 -60.85 18.25 -21.87
CA VAL A 137 -61.97 17.60 -22.57
C VAL A 137 -63.23 17.66 -21.72
N PHE A 138 -63.16 17.32 -20.43
CA PHE A 138 -64.33 17.39 -19.54
C PHE A 138 -64.86 18.82 -19.39
N GLN A 139 -63.99 19.82 -19.26
CA GLN A 139 -64.40 21.22 -19.24
C GLN A 139 -65.17 21.61 -20.51
N HIS A 140 -64.63 21.29 -21.69
CA HIS A 140 -65.30 21.60 -22.96
C HIS A 140 -66.64 20.88 -23.11
N ILE A 141 -66.76 19.63 -22.66
CA ILE A 141 -68.03 18.89 -22.69
C ILE A 141 -69.07 19.58 -21.80
N ILE A 142 -68.70 19.94 -20.57
CA ILE A 142 -69.63 20.61 -19.64
C ILE A 142 -70.10 21.94 -20.21
N ILE A 143 -69.18 22.77 -20.71
CA ILE A 143 -69.50 24.08 -21.30
C ILE A 143 -70.33 23.93 -22.58
N GLY A 144 -69.96 22.99 -23.46
CA GLY A 144 -70.63 22.76 -24.74
C GLY A 144 -71.99 22.07 -24.65
N SER A 145 -72.29 21.41 -23.52
CA SER A 145 -73.58 20.73 -23.29
C SER A 145 -74.77 21.68 -23.11
N GLY A 146 -74.52 22.99 -22.92
CA GLY A 146 -75.57 23.99 -22.70
C GLY A 146 -76.27 23.92 -21.33
N VAL A 147 -75.79 23.05 -20.43
CA VAL A 147 -76.25 22.98 -19.03
C VAL A 147 -75.78 24.24 -18.28
N ASN A 148 -76.66 24.87 -17.50
CA ASN A 148 -76.34 26.05 -16.69
C ASN A 148 -75.50 25.68 -15.45
N TRP A 149 -74.26 25.26 -15.69
CA TRP A 149 -73.30 24.81 -14.69
C TRP A 149 -72.94 25.89 -13.65
N ALA A 150 -73.18 27.17 -13.95
CA ALA A 150 -72.91 28.29 -13.04
C ALA A 150 -73.96 28.44 -11.93
N GLU A 151 -75.19 27.95 -12.18
CA GLU A 151 -76.30 27.95 -11.22
C GLU A 151 -76.32 26.70 -10.35
N ASP A 152 -75.85 25.55 -10.85
CA ASP A 152 -75.69 24.35 -10.03
C ASP A 152 -74.39 24.42 -9.20
N PRO A 153 -74.48 24.45 -7.85
CA PRO A 153 -73.30 24.54 -7.00
C PRO A 153 -72.32 23.38 -7.19
N SER A 154 -72.82 22.19 -7.54
CA SER A 154 -72.01 20.98 -7.68
C SER A 154 -71.17 21.02 -8.96
N LEU A 155 -71.79 21.33 -10.10
CA LEU A 155 -71.09 21.51 -11.37
C LEU A 155 -70.12 22.70 -11.34
N LYS A 156 -70.50 23.81 -10.70
CA LYS A 156 -69.61 24.96 -10.51
C LYS A 156 -68.34 24.58 -9.75
N ALA A 157 -68.46 23.75 -8.69
CA ALA A 157 -67.31 23.28 -7.94
C ALA A 157 -66.39 22.38 -8.78
N ILE A 158 -66.97 21.49 -9.59
CA ILE A 158 -66.23 20.57 -10.47
C ILE A 158 -65.46 21.35 -11.54
N VAL A 159 -66.10 22.28 -12.25
CA VAL A 159 -65.46 23.09 -13.31
C VAL A 159 -64.32 23.93 -12.74
N LEU A 160 -64.52 24.59 -11.59
CA LEU A 160 -63.49 25.40 -10.94
C LEU A 160 -62.31 24.56 -10.41
N GLN A 161 -62.54 23.31 -10.00
CA GLN A 161 -61.46 22.40 -9.60
C GLN A 161 -60.63 21.95 -10.80
N LEU A 162 -61.27 21.69 -11.94
CA LEU A 162 -60.57 21.34 -13.18
C LEU A 162 -59.69 22.49 -13.67
N GLU A 163 -60.13 23.74 -13.51
CA GLU A 163 -59.40 24.94 -13.97
C GLU A 163 -58.15 25.25 -13.14
N LYS A 164 -58.18 24.99 -11.83
CA LYS A 164 -57.05 25.24 -10.92
C LYS A 164 -55.84 24.33 -11.13
N ASN A 165 -56.03 23.19 -11.80
CA ASN A 165 -54.97 22.18 -11.97
C ASN A 165 -54.14 22.38 -13.25
N VAL A 166 -54.40 23.45 -14.03
CA VAL A 166 -53.75 23.71 -15.33
C VAL A 166 -52.37 24.40 -15.18
N TRP A 167 -52.02 24.91 -13.99
CA TRP A 167 -50.75 25.60 -13.74
C TRP A 167 -50.09 25.10 -12.45
N LEU A 168 -49.20 24.09 -12.57
CA LEU A 168 -48.08 23.73 -11.67
C LEU A 168 -47.27 22.59 -12.29
#